data_AF-A0AA35XD02-F1
#
_entry.id   AF-A0AA35XD02-F1
#
_cell.length_a   1.000
_cell.length_b   1.000
_cell.length_c   1.000
_cell.angle_alpha   90.00
_cell.angle_beta   90.00
_cell.angle_gamma   90.00
#
_symmetry.space_group_name_H-M   'P 1'
#
loop_
_entity.id
_entity.type
_entity.pdbx_description
1 polymer ?
#
loop_
_entity_poly.entity_id
_entity_poly.type
_entity_poly.pdbx_seq_one_letter_code
_entity_poly.pdbx_strand_id
1 'polypeptide(L)'
;MTDDWGKWVISDRECSDTFAADIDGDGVNEILAIEPWHGNNLVWYKATGDLRTDPWERHLIDDTLNRGHSLAAVDVDDDGVLEVICGYNGEGTSLHLYRPENLAHNHWRKETIDDGGLGVGQMHVLDMNGNGRLDIVASGLSTGNVKWYENLPS
;
A
#
# COMPACT_ATOMS: atom_id res chain seq x y z
N MET A 1 15.12 24.06 23.52
CA MET A 1 15.13 23.15 22.36
C MET A 1 14.35 23.86 21.28
N THR A 2 14.98 24.17 20.15
CA THR A 2 14.29 24.74 18.99
C THR A 2 13.60 23.59 18.27
N ASP A 3 12.28 23.69 18.12
CA ASP A 3 11.50 22.71 17.35
C ASP A 3 11.70 23.04 15.87
N ASP A 4 12.66 22.38 15.22
CA ASP A 4 12.94 22.55 13.79
C ASP A 4 11.95 21.75 12.91
N TRP A 5 10.93 21.13 13.52
CA TRP A 5 9.93 20.30 12.86
C TRP A 5 8.53 20.92 12.98
N GLY A 6 7.93 21.23 11.82
CA GLY A 6 6.51 21.53 11.76
C GLY A 6 5.67 20.25 11.81
N LYS A 7 4.47 20.33 12.40
CA LYS A 7 3.52 19.22 12.50
C LYS A 7 2.17 19.65 11.96
N TRP A 8 1.61 18.81 11.09
CA TRP A 8 0.26 18.94 10.56
C TRP A 8 -0.43 17.57 10.63
N VAL A 9 -1.76 17.57 10.75
CA VAL A 9 -2.57 16.34 10.87
C VAL A 9 -3.31 16.14 9.56
N ILE A 10 -3.08 15.00 8.91
CA ILE A 10 -3.80 14.58 7.69
C ILE A 10 -5.11 13.88 8.06
N SER A 11 -5.08 13.03 9.09
CA SER A 11 -6.22 12.25 9.57
C SER A 11 -6.08 11.94 11.06
N ASP A 12 -7.20 11.91 11.78
CA ASP A 12 -7.30 11.45 13.19
C ASP A 12 -7.66 9.95 13.30
N ARG A 13 -7.56 9.19 12.19
CA ARG A 13 -7.81 7.74 12.19
C ARG A 13 -6.54 6.99 12.59
N GLU A 14 -6.72 5.92 13.37
CA GLU A 14 -5.63 5.01 13.67
C GLU A 14 -5.10 4.38 12.39
N CYS A 15 -3.79 4.32 12.20
CA CYS A 15 -3.18 3.60 11.10
C CYS A 15 -2.14 2.60 11.61
N SER A 16 -1.94 1.51 10.89
CA SER A 16 -0.88 0.54 11.20
C SER A 16 0.34 0.67 10.30
N ASP A 17 0.15 1.14 9.07
CA ASP A 17 1.22 1.38 8.12
C ASP A 17 0.83 2.52 7.16
N THR A 18 1.82 3.19 6.59
CA THR A 18 1.63 4.31 5.65
C THR A 18 2.71 4.31 4.57
N PHE A 19 2.37 4.75 3.36
CA PHE A 19 3.32 4.95 2.27
C PHE A 19 2.99 6.22 1.51
N ALA A 20 4.02 7.00 1.14
CA ALA A 20 3.84 8.25 0.41
C ALA A 20 4.36 8.12 -1.02
N ALA A 21 3.51 8.41 -2.01
CA ALA A 21 3.86 8.37 -3.43
C ALA A 21 2.89 9.22 -4.25
N ASP A 22 3.33 9.71 -5.41
CA ASP A 22 2.51 10.40 -6.40
C ASP A 22 1.66 9.35 -7.14
N ILE A 23 0.48 9.04 -6.61
CA ILE A 23 -0.33 7.89 -7.05
C ILE A 23 -1.09 8.24 -8.32
N ASP A 24 -1.50 9.49 -8.47
CA ASP A 24 -2.25 9.95 -9.64
C ASP A 24 -1.44 10.73 -10.69
N GLY A 25 -0.15 10.95 -10.42
CA GLY A 25 0.79 11.54 -11.37
C GLY A 25 0.67 13.06 -11.50
N ASP A 26 0.04 13.74 -10.54
CA ASP A 26 -0.11 15.19 -10.54
C ASP A 26 1.12 15.95 -9.96
N GLY A 27 2.11 15.20 -9.46
CA GLY A 27 3.35 15.72 -8.89
C GLY A 27 3.24 16.03 -7.39
N VAL A 28 2.12 15.72 -6.76
CA VAL A 28 1.93 15.78 -5.31
C VAL A 28 1.82 14.35 -4.78
N ASN A 29 2.56 14.04 -3.71
CA ASN A 29 2.45 12.72 -3.11
C ASN A 29 1.15 12.58 -2.31
N GLU A 30 0.41 11.53 -2.60
CA GLU A 30 -0.63 10.99 -1.73
C GLU A 30 -0.08 10.11 -0.63
N ILE A 31 -0.92 9.86 0.39
CA ILE A 31 -0.62 8.98 1.50
C ILE A 31 -1.54 7.77 1.46
N LEU A 32 -0.97 6.58 1.25
CA LEU A 32 -1.65 5.32 1.50
C LEU A 32 -1.63 5.00 2.99
N ALA A 33 -2.69 4.36 3.47
CA ALA A 33 -2.77 3.88 4.84
C ALA A 33 -3.60 2.60 4.96
N ILE A 34 -3.28 1.81 5.99
CA ILE A 34 -4.16 0.74 6.49
C ILE A 34 -4.82 1.22 7.78
N GLU A 35 -6.15 1.17 7.81
CA GLU A 35 -6.95 1.70 8.92
C GLU A 35 -8.27 0.94 9.18
N PRO A 36 -8.90 1.13 10.35
CA PRO A 36 -8.28 1.66 11.57
C PRO A 36 -7.26 0.66 12.14
N TRP A 37 -6.05 1.11 12.47
CA TRP A 37 -4.95 0.26 12.95
C TRP A 37 -4.76 -0.97 12.04
N HIS A 38 -4.47 -2.17 12.55
CA HIS A 38 -4.55 -3.43 11.80
C HIS A 38 -6.02 -3.77 11.49
N GLY A 39 -6.69 -2.88 10.77
CA GLY A 39 -8.10 -2.95 10.44
C GLY A 39 -8.31 -3.60 9.10
N ASN A 40 -9.41 -3.19 8.46
CA ASN A 40 -9.91 -3.79 7.24
C ASN A 40 -9.80 -2.89 6.01
N ASN A 41 -9.45 -1.61 6.17
CA ASN A 41 -9.43 -0.68 5.05
C ASN A 41 -8.02 -0.42 4.53
N LEU A 42 -7.84 -0.54 3.22
CA LEU A 42 -6.78 0.11 2.45
C LEU A 42 -7.33 1.42 1.88
N VAL A 43 -6.66 2.52 2.15
CA VAL A 43 -7.11 3.86 1.72
C VAL A 43 -5.96 4.66 1.15
N TRP A 44 -6.27 5.67 0.35
CA TRP A 44 -5.35 6.75 0.03
C TRP A 44 -5.96 8.10 0.37
N TYR A 45 -5.10 9.03 0.79
CA TYR A 45 -5.45 10.41 1.08
C TYR A 45 -4.87 11.31 -0.02
N LYS A 46 -5.75 12.08 -0.66
CA LYS A 46 -5.39 13.04 -1.70
C LYS A 46 -5.45 14.47 -1.20
N ALA A 47 -4.42 15.25 -1.47
CA ALA A 47 -4.42 16.68 -1.15
C ALA A 47 -5.46 17.42 -2.01
N THR A 48 -6.25 18.32 -1.42
CA THR A 48 -7.23 19.14 -2.16
C THR A 48 -6.75 20.56 -2.43
N GLY A 49 -5.55 20.90 -1.97
CA GLY A 49 -4.99 22.24 -2.02
C GLY A 49 -3.66 22.33 -1.25
N ASP A 50 -3.50 23.39 -0.46
CA ASP A 50 -2.32 23.55 0.40
C ASP A 50 -2.26 22.44 1.46
N LEU A 51 -1.14 21.70 1.45
CA LEU A 51 -0.91 20.51 2.29
C LEU A 51 -1.05 20.77 3.80
N ARG A 52 -0.96 22.03 4.24
CA ARG A 52 -0.95 22.43 5.66
C ARG A 52 -2.29 22.95 6.15
N THR A 53 -3.14 23.45 5.26
CA THR A 53 -4.38 24.14 5.64
C THR A 53 -5.63 23.54 5.03
N ASP A 54 -5.53 22.96 3.84
CA ASP A 54 -6.67 22.36 3.17
C ASP A 54 -6.83 20.89 3.59
N PRO A 55 -8.09 20.39 3.67
CA PRO A 55 -8.33 19.01 4.05
C PRO A 55 -7.80 18.05 2.99
N TRP A 56 -7.44 16.84 3.42
CA TRP A 56 -7.15 15.74 2.51
C TRP A 56 -8.42 14.93 2.26
N GLU A 57 -8.70 14.61 1.01
CA GLU A 57 -9.80 13.73 0.62
C GLU A 57 -9.39 12.27 0.85
N ARG A 58 -10.26 11.48 1.48
CA ARG A 58 -10.01 10.07 1.77
C ARG A 58 -10.77 9.19 0.80
N HIS A 59 -10.05 8.32 0.10
CA HIS A 59 -10.61 7.37 -0.84
C HIS A 59 -10.36 5.93 -0.37
N LEU A 60 -11.40 5.09 -0.41
CA LEU A 60 -11.34 3.69 -0.01
C LEU A 60 -10.97 2.82 -1.20
N ILE A 61 -9.87 2.06 -1.11
CA ILE A 61 -9.43 1.12 -2.15
C ILE A 61 -10.05 -0.27 -1.90
N ASP A 62 -9.99 -0.75 -0.66
CA ASP A 62 -10.48 -2.06 -0.24
C ASP A 62 -10.93 -1.99 1.23
N ASP A 63 -12.05 -2.63 1.59
CA ASP A 63 -12.55 -2.77 2.97
C ASP A 63 -12.60 -4.24 3.45
N THR A 64 -12.00 -5.15 2.69
CA THR A 64 -12.04 -6.60 2.91
C THR A 64 -10.79 -7.14 3.60
N LEU A 65 -9.83 -6.29 4.00
CA LEU A 65 -8.65 -6.77 4.71
C LEU A 65 -9.05 -7.37 6.07
N ASN A 66 -8.26 -8.31 6.57
CA ASN A 66 -8.40 -8.81 7.93
C ASN A 66 -7.08 -8.68 8.66
N ARG A 67 -6.93 -7.65 9.48
CA ARG A 67 -5.65 -7.29 10.11
C ARG A 67 -4.59 -6.91 9.10
N GLY A 68 -4.87 -5.88 8.30
CA GLY A 68 -3.90 -5.27 7.39
C GLY A 68 -2.61 -4.89 8.13
N HIS A 69 -1.45 -5.10 7.51
CA HIS A 69 -0.18 -4.99 8.23
C HIS A 69 0.97 -4.36 7.47
N SER A 70 1.03 -4.52 6.16
CA SER A 70 2.11 -3.93 5.36
C SER A 70 1.61 -3.53 3.99
N LEU A 71 2.10 -2.38 3.51
CA LEU A 71 1.77 -1.88 2.19
C LEU A 71 2.98 -1.24 1.47
N ALA A 72 2.93 -1.21 0.15
CA ALA A 72 3.90 -0.54 -0.71
C ALA A 72 3.19 0.04 -1.94
N ALA A 73 3.76 1.08 -2.56
CA ALA A 73 3.34 1.57 -3.87
C ALA A 73 4.53 1.60 -4.83
N VAL A 74 4.34 1.08 -6.04
CA VAL A 74 5.41 0.88 -7.02
C VAL A 74 4.83 0.61 -8.40
N ASP A 75 5.53 1.04 -9.44
CA ASP A 75 5.27 0.64 -10.82
C ASP A 75 5.86 -0.76 -11.03
N VAL A 76 5.02 -1.79 -11.00
CA VAL A 76 5.48 -3.19 -11.00
C VAL A 76 5.72 -3.74 -12.41
N ASP A 77 5.15 -3.10 -13.43
CA ASP A 77 5.20 -3.53 -14.82
C ASP A 77 5.81 -2.51 -15.80
N ASP A 78 6.39 -1.42 -15.28
CA ASP A 78 7.11 -0.35 -16.02
C ASP A 78 6.19 0.40 -17.01
N ASP A 79 4.91 0.58 -16.65
CA ASP A 79 3.92 1.29 -17.46
C ASP A 79 3.78 2.79 -17.09
N GLY A 80 4.47 3.23 -16.04
CA GLY A 80 4.46 4.58 -15.51
C GLY A 80 3.33 4.87 -14.53
N VAL A 81 2.54 3.86 -14.15
CA VAL A 81 1.46 3.95 -13.16
C VAL A 81 1.82 3.14 -11.93
N LEU A 82 1.58 3.68 -10.73
CA LEU A 82 1.87 2.96 -9.50
C LEU A 82 0.75 1.98 -9.15
N GLU A 83 1.09 0.71 -8.97
CA GLU A 83 0.28 -0.24 -8.23
C GLU A 83 0.47 -0.10 -6.72
N VAL A 84 -0.52 -0.59 -5.96
CA VAL A 84 -0.41 -0.76 -4.51
C VAL A 84 -0.34 -2.24 -4.19
N ILE A 85 0.64 -2.64 -3.39
CA ILE A 85 0.73 -4.00 -2.82
C ILE A 85 0.33 -3.91 -1.36
N CYS A 86 -0.61 -4.75 -0.92
CA CYS A 86 -1.06 -4.76 0.46
C CYS A 86 -1.34 -6.18 0.93
N GLY A 87 -0.97 -6.45 2.18
CA GLY A 87 -1.14 -7.75 2.83
C GLY A 87 -1.70 -7.65 4.23
N TYR A 88 -2.34 -8.72 4.68
CA TYR A 88 -3.00 -8.79 5.98
C TYR A 88 -2.81 -10.15 6.65
N ASN A 89 -2.81 -10.20 7.99
CA ASN A 89 -2.36 -11.36 8.76
C ASN A 89 -3.44 -12.10 9.58
N GLY A 90 -4.70 -11.69 9.45
CA GLY A 90 -5.84 -12.33 10.09
C GLY A 90 -6.23 -13.66 9.46
N GLU A 91 -7.39 -14.17 9.84
CA GLU A 91 -7.99 -15.35 9.19
C GLU A 91 -8.19 -15.08 7.70
N GLY A 92 -7.80 -16.04 6.85
CA GLY A 92 -7.77 -15.86 5.39
C GLY A 92 -6.64 -14.97 4.89
N THR A 93 -5.55 -14.88 5.65
CA THR A 93 -4.35 -14.08 5.34
C THR A 93 -3.93 -14.17 3.88
N SER A 94 -3.56 -13.05 3.28
CA SER A 94 -3.19 -13.02 1.87
C SER A 94 -2.38 -11.77 1.53
N LEU A 95 -1.83 -11.80 0.32
CA LEU A 95 -1.08 -10.72 -0.31
C LEU A 95 -1.76 -10.38 -1.64
N HIS A 96 -2.03 -9.09 -1.86
CA HIS A 96 -2.74 -8.60 -3.06
C HIS A 96 -1.98 -7.46 -3.71
N LEU A 97 -2.15 -7.34 -5.02
CA LEU A 97 -1.82 -6.19 -5.85
C LEU A 97 -3.11 -5.46 -6.22
N TYR A 98 -3.10 -4.14 -6.17
CA TYR A 98 -4.21 -3.26 -6.54
C TYR A 98 -3.72 -2.35 -7.66
N ARG A 99 -4.25 -2.57 -8.87
CA ARG A 99 -3.93 -1.74 -10.04
C ARG A 99 -5.02 -0.70 -10.26
N PRO A 100 -4.69 0.59 -10.40
CA PRO A 100 -5.68 1.60 -10.70
C PRO A 100 -6.20 1.43 -12.15
N GLU A 101 -7.51 1.40 -12.32
CA GLU A 101 -8.14 1.37 -13.65
C GLU A 101 -8.72 2.74 -14.02
N ASN A 102 -9.18 3.50 -13.02
CA ASN A 102 -9.63 4.87 -13.18
C ASN A 102 -9.59 5.60 -11.83
N LEU A 103 -8.52 6.35 -11.58
CA LEU A 103 -8.33 7.09 -10.33
C LEU A 103 -9.37 8.20 -10.12
N ALA A 104 -9.85 8.84 -11.19
CA ALA A 104 -10.89 9.88 -11.10
C ALA A 104 -12.23 9.34 -10.57
N HIS A 105 -12.45 8.02 -10.67
CA HIS A 105 -13.60 7.33 -10.07
C HIS A 105 -13.19 6.37 -8.94
N ASN A 106 -11.92 6.38 -8.53
CA ASN A 106 -11.35 5.50 -7.52
C ASN A 106 -11.67 4.01 -7.80
N HIS A 107 -11.52 3.61 -9.07
CA HIS A 107 -11.69 2.23 -9.50
C HIS A 107 -10.34 1.51 -9.54
N TRP A 108 -10.27 0.38 -8.84
CA TRP A 108 -9.07 -0.44 -8.69
C TRP A 108 -9.39 -1.89 -9.02
N ARG A 109 -8.48 -2.56 -9.71
CA ARG A 109 -8.52 -4.01 -9.91
C ARG A 109 -7.64 -4.69 -8.86
N LYS A 110 -8.25 -5.58 -8.07
CA LYS A 110 -7.56 -6.41 -7.08
C LYS A 110 -7.11 -7.72 -7.72
N GLU A 111 -5.84 -8.05 -7.56
CA GLU A 111 -5.20 -9.27 -8.03
C GLU A 111 -4.56 -10.00 -6.84
N THR A 112 -4.89 -11.28 -6.64
CA THR A 112 -4.34 -12.09 -5.55
C THR A 112 -2.97 -12.62 -5.93
N ILE A 113 -1.94 -12.33 -5.11
CA ILE A 113 -0.58 -12.86 -5.26
C ILE A 113 -0.41 -14.14 -4.43
N ASP A 114 -0.89 -14.13 -3.18
CA ASP A 114 -0.85 -15.29 -2.28
C ASP A 114 -2.18 -15.40 -1.53
N ASP A 115 -2.77 -16.60 -1.52
CA ASP A 115 -4.07 -16.91 -0.91
C ASP A 115 -3.89 -17.91 0.25
N GLY A 116 -3.74 -17.39 1.48
CA GLY A 116 -3.62 -18.19 2.71
C GLY A 116 -2.22 -18.67 3.06
N GLY A 117 -1.25 -18.50 2.15
CA GLY A 117 0.12 -18.98 2.33
C GLY A 117 1.03 -18.03 3.10
N LEU A 118 0.69 -16.74 3.17
CA LEU A 118 1.52 -15.72 3.83
C LEU A 118 0.71 -14.79 4.74
N GLY A 119 0.92 -15.03 6.03
CA GLY A 119 0.62 -14.18 7.19
C GLY A 119 1.28 -12.81 7.20
N VAL A 120 1.06 -11.91 6.23
CA VAL A 120 1.95 -10.74 5.99
C VAL A 120 2.29 -9.93 7.26
N GLY A 121 3.59 -9.80 7.56
CA GLY A 121 4.15 -8.95 8.60
C GLY A 121 4.77 -7.68 8.03
N GLN A 122 5.95 -7.82 7.42
CA GLN A 122 6.64 -6.74 6.69
C GLN A 122 7.01 -7.23 5.29
N MET A 123 6.89 -6.36 4.29
CA MET A 123 7.29 -6.62 2.91
C MET A 123 8.35 -5.63 2.41
N HIS A 124 9.08 -6.05 1.39
CA HIS A 124 9.98 -5.23 0.58
C HIS A 124 9.76 -5.53 -0.90
N VAL A 125 9.81 -4.50 -1.72
CA VAL A 125 9.75 -4.62 -3.18
C VAL A 125 11.09 -4.22 -3.77
N LEU A 126 11.70 -5.11 -4.54
CA LEU A 126 12.99 -4.91 -5.18
C LEU A 126 13.24 -5.97 -6.27
N ASP A 127 14.12 -5.69 -7.21
CA ASP A 127 14.66 -6.72 -8.12
C ASP A 127 15.60 -7.65 -7.32
N MET A 128 15.09 -8.84 -6.96
CA MET A 128 15.77 -9.77 -6.07
C MET A 128 16.77 -10.66 -6.84
N ASN A 129 16.52 -10.93 -8.12
CA ASN A 129 17.32 -11.85 -8.92
C ASN A 129 18.13 -11.16 -10.03
N GLY A 130 18.06 -9.84 -10.15
CA GLY A 130 18.82 -9.05 -11.11
C GLY A 130 18.26 -9.11 -12.53
N ASN A 131 16.97 -9.44 -12.69
CA ASN A 131 16.34 -9.59 -14.01
C ASN A 131 15.69 -8.28 -14.51
N GLY A 132 15.76 -7.20 -13.73
CA GLY A 132 15.19 -5.89 -14.05
C GLY A 132 13.70 -5.75 -13.75
N ARG A 133 13.02 -6.76 -13.22
CA ARG A 133 11.63 -6.68 -12.75
C ARG A 133 11.59 -6.69 -11.23
N LEU A 134 10.64 -5.95 -10.68
CA LEU A 134 10.48 -5.85 -9.25
C LEU A 134 9.74 -7.07 -8.70
N ASP A 135 10.33 -7.68 -7.68
CA ASP A 135 9.80 -8.82 -6.94
C ASP A 135 9.34 -8.39 -5.55
N ILE A 136 8.64 -9.30 -4.85
CA ILE A 136 8.19 -9.08 -3.46
C ILE A 136 8.88 -10.07 -2.53
N VAL A 137 9.50 -9.57 -1.46
CA VAL A 137 9.98 -10.40 -0.35
C VAL A 137 9.22 -10.02 0.91
N ALA A 138 8.61 -10.99 1.58
CA ALA A 138 7.76 -10.71 2.73
C ALA A 138 7.90 -11.76 3.83
N SER A 139 7.75 -11.29 5.07
CA SER A 139 7.74 -12.11 6.28
C SER A 139 6.31 -12.49 6.67
N GLY A 140 6.14 -13.71 7.16
CA GLY A 140 4.89 -14.28 7.61
C GLY A 140 4.79 -14.25 9.14
N LEU A 141 4.09 -13.27 9.71
CA LEU A 141 3.86 -13.13 11.14
C LEU A 141 3.05 -14.29 11.73
N SER A 142 1.92 -14.65 11.11
CA SER A 142 1.07 -15.76 11.57
C SER A 142 1.45 -17.12 10.96
N THR A 143 2.16 -17.11 9.83
CA THR A 143 2.54 -18.33 9.07
C THR A 143 3.97 -18.79 9.34
N GLY A 144 4.81 -17.98 9.99
CA GLY A 144 6.16 -18.35 10.43
C GLY A 144 7.14 -18.60 9.29
N ASN A 145 6.93 -17.99 8.12
CA ASN A 145 7.75 -18.18 6.92
C ASN A 145 8.31 -16.85 6.41
N VAL A 146 9.25 -16.93 5.47
CA VAL A 146 9.67 -15.82 4.62
C VAL A 146 9.49 -16.30 3.20
N LYS A 147 8.80 -15.50 2.38
CA LYS A 147 8.53 -15.84 0.98
C LYS A 147 9.07 -14.77 0.07
N TRP A 148 9.55 -15.22 -1.09
CA TRP A 148 9.88 -14.40 -2.23
C TRP A 148 8.89 -14.77 -3.35
N TYR A 149 8.27 -13.74 -3.93
CA TYR A 149 7.40 -13.84 -5.10
C TYR A 149 8.12 -13.16 -6.25
N GLU A 150 8.59 -13.97 -7.20
CA GLU A 150 9.19 -13.47 -8.43
C GLU A 150 8.10 -12.96 -9.38
N ASN A 151 8.28 -11.76 -9.92
CA ASN A 151 7.46 -11.24 -10.98
C ASN A 151 7.92 -11.86 -12.31
N LEU A 152 7.09 -12.73 -12.88
CA LEU A 152 7.39 -13.44 -14.12
C LEU A 152 6.97 -12.59 -15.34
N PRO A 153 7.62 -12.76 -16.51
CA PRO A 153 7.16 -12.11 -17.73
C PRO A 153 5.72 -12.54 -18.05
N SER A 154 4.89 -11.57 -18.44
CA SER A 154 3.53 -11.78 -18.94
C SER A 154 3.48 -12.28 -20.38
#